data_AF-A0A8U0M5I9-F1
#
_entry.id   AF-A0A8U0M5I9-F1
#
_cell.length_a   1.000
_cell.length_b   1.000
_cell.length_c   1.000
_cell.angle_alpha   90.00
_cell.angle_beta   90.00
_cell.angle_gamma   90.00
#
_symmetry.space_group_name_H-M   'P 1'
#
loop_
_entity.id
_entity.type
_entity.pdbx_description
1 polymer ?
#
loop_
_entity_poly.entity_id
_entity_poly.type
_entity_poly.pdbx_seq_one_letter_code
_entity_poly.pdbx_strand_id
1 'polypeptide(L)' 'MAKKKQLIRVVFDVLDNMNRNMRQNEDLSVTASDPDEAIDWVYAEMQRQYSQSDIRLARVRICA' A
#
# COMPACT_ATOMS: atom_id res chain seq x y z
N MET A 1 8.07 20.52 -15.58
CA MET A 1 9.03 19.97 -14.59
C MET A 1 8.57 18.56 -14.26
N ALA A 2 9.28 17.53 -14.74
CA ALA A 2 8.93 16.15 -14.39
C ALA A 2 9.28 15.93 -12.91
N LYS A 3 8.27 15.64 -12.07
CA LYS A 3 8.50 15.28 -10.67
C LYS A 3 9.45 14.09 -10.64
N LYS A 4 10.64 14.27 -10.04
CA LYS A 4 11.64 13.21 -9.91
C LYS A 4 10.98 12.05 -9.17
N LYS A 5 10.91 10.88 -9.80
CA LYS A 5 10.41 9.67 -9.15
C LYS A 5 11.38 9.32 -8.02
N GLN A 6 10.85 9.18 -6.82
CA GLN A 6 11.61 8.81 -5.62
C GLN A 6 11.09 7.49 -5.09
N LEU A 7 11.94 6.76 -4.39
CA LEU A 7 11.53 5.53 -3.72
C LEU A 7 10.75 5.92 -2.47
N ILE A 8 9.47 5.57 -2.42
CA ILE A 8 8.57 5.84 -1.30
C ILE A 8 8.22 4.52 -0.66
N ARG A 9 8.46 4.39 0.65
CA ARG A 9 8.06 3.20 1.41
C ARG A 9 6.72 3.45 2.09
N VAL A 10 5.71 2.70 1.69
CA VAL A 10 4.38 2.74 2.29
C VAL A 10 4.26 1.55 3.23
N VAL A 11 4.05 1.83 4.51
CA VAL A 11 3.78 0.83 5.54
C VAL A 11 2.27 0.83 5.80
N PHE A 12 1.65 -0.34 5.85
CA PHE A 12 0.22 -0.48 6.04
C PHE A 12 -0.08 -1.80 6.78
N ASP A 13 -1.26 -1.87 7.38
CA ASP A 13 -1.82 -3.12 7.88
C ASP A 13 -2.87 -3.60 6.87
N VAL A 14 -2.88 -4.89 6.54
CA VAL A 14 -3.92 -5.51 5.71
C VAL A 14 -4.88 -6.25 6.62
N LEU A 15 -6.14 -5.83 6.60
CA LEU A 15 -7.21 -6.59 7.23
C LEU A 15 -7.84 -7.51 6.18
N ASP A 16 -7.63 -8.81 6.33
CA ASP A 16 -8.35 -9.83 5.59
C ASP A 16 -9.65 -10.15 6.33
N ASN A 17 -10.76 -9.62 5.82
CA ASN A 17 -12.05 -9.73 6.49
C ASN A 17 -12.62 -11.16 6.41
N MET A 18 -12.19 -11.95 5.41
CA MET A 18 -12.61 -13.36 5.24
C MET A 18 -11.97 -14.30 6.26
N ASN A 19 -10.67 -14.19 6.50
CA ASN A 19 -9.95 -15.02 7.46
C ASN A 19 -9.84 -14.39 8.85
N ARG A 20 -10.41 -13.18 9.05
CA ARG A 20 -10.22 -12.35 10.25
C ARG A 20 -8.75 -12.20 10.65
N ASN A 21 -7.84 -12.37 9.69
CA ASN A 21 -6.42 -12.27 9.91
C ASN A 21 -5.98 -10.85 9.57
N MET A 22 -5.43 -10.15 10.57
CA MET A 22 -4.87 -8.83 10.38
C MET A 22 -3.35 -8.97 10.23
N ARG A 23 -2.84 -8.75 9.03
CA ARG A 23 -1.40 -8.63 8.78
C ARG A 23 -0.99 -7.21 9.11
N GLN A 24 -0.08 -7.06 10.05
CA GLN A 24 0.33 -5.77 10.55
C GLN A 24 1.76 -5.47 10.13
N ASN A 25 2.04 -4.19 9.90
CA ASN A 25 3.35 -3.68 9.48
C ASN A 25 3.84 -4.28 8.15
N GLU A 26 2.92 -4.56 7.22
CA GLU A 26 3.32 -4.81 5.84
C GLU A 26 3.90 -3.53 5.25
N ASP A 27 4.87 -3.67 4.35
CA ASP A 27 5.43 -2.53 3.67
C ASP A 27 5.74 -2.81 2.20
N LEU A 28 5.52 -1.79 1.38
CA LEU A 28 5.87 -1.80 -0.04
C LEU A 28 6.66 -0.55 -0.37
N SER A 29 7.78 -0.74 -1.05
CA SER A 29 8.58 0.34 -1.60
C SER A 29 8.26 0.50 -3.08
N VAL A 30 7.69 1.63 -3.45
CA VAL A 30 7.29 1.95 -4.82
C VAL A 30 8.01 3.21 -5.29
N THR A 31 8.40 3.24 -6.57
CA THR A 31 9.00 4.43 -7.15
C THR A 31 7.91 5.33 -7.72
N ALA A 32 7.56 6.38 -6.97
CA ALA A 32 6.46 7.27 -7.31
C ALA A 32 6.91 8.74 -7.31
N SER A 33 6.19 9.57 -8.06
CA SER A 33 6.45 11.02 -8.09
C SER A 33 5.93 11.75 -6.86
N ASP A 34 4.94 11.18 -6.17
CA ASP A 34 4.38 11.70 -4.92
C ASP A 34 3.82 10.57 -4.04
N PRO A 35 3.65 10.85 -2.73
CA PRO A 35 3.09 9.90 -1.78
C PRO A 35 1.70 9.38 -2.14
N ASP A 36 0.84 10.21 -2.75
CA ASP A 36 -0.51 9.81 -3.15
C ASP A 36 -0.47 8.74 -4.25
N GLU A 37 0.35 8.95 -5.30
CA GLU A 37 0.60 7.95 -6.35
C GLU A 37 1.17 6.64 -5.76
N ALA A 38 2.03 6.74 -4.75
CA ALA A 38 2.56 5.55 -4.07
C ALA A 38 1.45 4.75 -3.36
N ILE A 39 0.53 5.43 -2.68
CA ILE A 39 -0.59 4.80 -1.98
C ILE A 39 -1.53 4.11 -2.96
N ASP A 40 -1.89 4.79 -4.06
CA ASP A 40 -2.80 4.23 -5.07
C ASP A 40 -2.23 2.95 -5.69
N TRP A 41 -0.93 2.97 -6.01
CA TRP A 41 -0.23 1.80 -6.52
C TRP A 41 -0.21 0.64 -5.51
N VAL A 42 0.10 0.93 -4.25
CA VAL A 42 0.10 -0.06 -3.17
C VAL A 42 -1.29 -0.65 -2.96
N TYR A 43 -2.34 0.17 -3.03
CA TYR A 43 -3.72 -0.28 -2.92
C TYR A 43 -4.10 -1.22 -4.07
N ALA A 44 -3.78 -0.85 -5.31
CA ALA A 44 -4.02 -1.69 -6.49
C ALA A 44 -3.24 -3.02 -6.44
N GLU A 45 -1.98 -3.00 -5.99
CA GLU A 45 -1.15 -4.20 -5.87
C GLU A 45 -1.68 -5.13 -4.76
N MET A 46 -2.13 -4.57 -3.64
CA MET A 46 -2.76 -5.35 -2.58
C MET A 46 -4.07 -5.99 -3.06
N GLN A 47 -4.93 -5.24 -3.77
CA GLN A 47 -6.15 -5.80 -4.36
C GLN A 47 -5.85 -6.98 -5.30
N ARG A 48 -4.75 -6.89 -6.07
CA ARG A 48 -4.30 -7.99 -6.96
C ARG A 48 -3.79 -9.19 -6.18
N GLN A 49 -2.87 -8.98 -5.23
CA GLN A 49 -2.25 -10.07 -4.46
C GLN A 49 -3.28 -10.91 -3.70
N TYR A 50 -4.22 -10.24 -3.04
CA TYR A 50 -5.23 -10.95 -2.28
C TYR A 50 -6.42 -11.37 -3.16
N SER A 51 -6.49 -10.89 -4.42
CA SER A 51 -7.57 -11.19 -5.38
C SER A 51 -8.97 -11.08 -4.76
N GLN A 52 -9.10 -10.20 -3.77
CA GLN A 52 -10.28 -10.05 -2.93
C GLN A 52 -10.58 -8.56 -2.76
N SER A 53 -11.81 -8.18 -3.08
CA SER A 53 -12.30 -6.81 -2.92
C SER A 53 -12.60 -6.44 -1.46
N ASP A 54 -12.56 -7.42 -0.54
CA ASP A 54 -12.89 -7.22 0.89
C ASP A 54 -11.66 -6.88 1.75
N ILE A 55 -10.46 -6.80 1.15
CA ILE A 55 -9.28 -6.35 1.89
C ILE A 55 -9.42 -4.86 2.22
N ARG A 56 -9.05 -4.50 3.44
CA ARG A 56 -8.96 -3.10 3.85
C ARG A 56 -7.53 -2.79 4.26
N LEU A 57 -6.93 -1.81 3.59
CA LEU A 57 -5.70 -1.20 4.09
C LEU A 57 -6.05 -0.34 5.30
N ALA A 58 -5.46 -0.66 6.43
CA ALA A 58 -5.54 0.10 7.66
C ALA A 58 -4.17 0.72 7.97
N ARG A 59 -4.17 1.87 8.64
CA ARG A 59 -2.96 2.53 9.17
C ARG A 59 -1.82 2.69 8.14
N VAL A 60 -2.12 3.41 7.06
CA VAL A 60 -1.13 3.76 6.03
C VAL A 60 -0.16 4.82 6.57
N ARG A 61 1.13 4.53 6.52
CA ARG A 61 2.23 5.43 6.88
C ARG A 61 3.22 5.50 5.74
N ILE A 62 3.75 6.68 5.49
CA ILE A 62 4.74 6.90 4.44
C ILE A 62 6.07 7.21 5.11
N CYS A 63 7.07 6.39 4.82
CA CYS A 63 8.46 6.70 5.09
C CYS A 63 9.07 7.23 3.79
N ALA A 64 9.48 8.50 3.83
CA ALA A 64 10.23 9.19 2.80
C ALA A 64 11.68 9.39 3.26
#